data_AF-A0A651EAT7-F1
#
_entry.id   AF-A0A651EAT7-F1
#
_cell.length_a   1.000
_cell.length_b   1.000
_cell.length_c   1.000
_cell.angle_alpha   90.00
_cell.angle_beta   90.00
_cell.angle_gamma   90.00
#
_symmetry.space_group_name_H-M   'P 1'
#
loop_
_entity.id
_entity.type
_entity.pdbx_description
1 polymer ?
#
loop_
_entity_poly.entity_id
_entity_poly.type
_entity_poly.pdbx_seq_one_letter_code
_entity_poly.pdbx_strand_id
1 'polypeptide(L)'
;MTLAGAIEPRARRVAATLRFRATAGRTWIAGQLTPHPFHVTRPFRVEGDPAGMATLYLQSSSGGLYGDDDLSLAITAEAGAAAHVTTQASAVVHHARGGETRQRVTLEAGDGALLEFCPDPVILFSGARLRQSVRARVGAGARLILTDAALAHDPDGARAPFDRLLSDIAVTEASGRPLLIDRAEVSGADWATRTGGRPCVGTVVVAGGETAAVVAALRAALETDAAGETYAGVSGFAERGVAIARFLSADGAALTKALRAGWAAAREALTGAAAPARRK
;
A
#
# COMPACT_ATOMS: atom_id res chain seq x y z
N MET A 1 -21.64 2.93 47.25
CA MET A 1 -20.93 1.85 46.53
C MET A 1 -21.34 1.97 45.07
N THR A 2 -20.62 2.80 44.31
CA THR A 2 -21.08 3.31 43.02
C THR A 2 -20.43 2.49 41.91
N LEU A 3 -21.23 1.69 41.21
CA LEU A 3 -20.86 1.01 39.96
C LEU A 3 -20.77 2.06 38.85
N ALA A 4 -19.58 2.63 38.65
CA ALA A 4 -19.24 3.29 37.39
C ALA A 4 -18.83 2.17 36.41
N GLY A 5 -19.77 1.71 35.60
CA GLY A 5 -19.44 0.87 34.45
C GLY A 5 -18.51 1.66 33.53
N ALA A 6 -17.27 1.20 33.40
CA ALA A 6 -16.33 1.77 32.44
C ALA A 6 -16.94 1.64 31.04
N ILE A 7 -17.36 2.76 30.46
CA ILE A 7 -17.68 2.82 29.03
C ILE A 7 -16.33 2.66 28.33
N GLU A 8 -16.02 1.45 27.86
CA GLU A 8 -14.90 1.25 26.95
C GLU A 8 -15.12 2.15 25.73
N PRO A 9 -14.24 3.13 25.46
CA PRO A 9 -14.35 3.93 24.26
C PRO A 9 -14.12 3.03 23.06
N ARG A 10 -15.18 2.53 22.43
CA ARG A 10 -15.08 1.89 21.12
C ARG A 10 -14.75 2.98 20.12
N ALA A 11 -13.51 3.00 19.65
CA ALA A 11 -13.10 3.77 18.50
C ALA A 11 -14.12 3.63 17.37
N ARG A 12 -14.79 4.73 17.02
CA ARG A 12 -15.72 4.74 15.91
C ARG A 12 -14.90 4.66 14.63
N ARG A 13 -15.14 3.62 13.83
CA ARG A 13 -14.53 3.49 12.51
C ARG A 13 -14.84 4.71 11.65
N VAL A 14 -13.79 5.31 11.10
CA VAL A 14 -13.88 6.37 10.08
C VAL A 14 -13.64 5.74 8.71
N ALA A 15 -14.57 5.98 7.77
CA ALA A 15 -14.51 5.38 6.44
C ALA A 15 -14.47 6.46 5.34
N ALA A 16 -13.46 6.40 4.49
CA ALA A 16 -13.34 7.16 3.25
C ALA A 16 -13.60 6.28 2.02
N THR A 17 -14.13 6.88 0.97
CA THR A 17 -14.39 6.20 -0.31
C THR A 17 -13.98 7.08 -1.47
N LEU A 18 -13.28 6.52 -2.45
CA LEU A 18 -12.91 7.17 -3.72
C LEU A 18 -13.39 6.30 -4.88
N ARG A 19 -14.13 6.89 -5.82
CA ARG A 19 -14.63 6.19 -7.01
C ARG A 19 -14.15 6.89 -8.28
N PHE A 20 -13.50 6.15 -9.16
CA PHE A 20 -12.98 6.62 -10.43
C PHE A 20 -13.77 6.04 -11.60
N ARG A 21 -14.13 6.88 -12.57
CA ARG A 21 -14.91 6.50 -13.75
C ARG A 21 -14.24 6.98 -15.02
N ALA A 22 -14.21 6.13 -16.05
CA ALA A 22 -13.84 6.52 -17.39
C ALA A 22 -15.02 7.16 -18.14
N THR A 23 -14.78 8.27 -18.83
CA THR A 23 -15.73 8.93 -19.72
C THR A 23 -14.96 9.52 -20.89
N ALA A 24 -15.34 9.16 -22.12
CA ALA A 24 -14.69 9.59 -23.36
C ALA A 24 -13.15 9.41 -23.32
N GLY A 25 -12.68 8.23 -22.89
CA GLY A 25 -11.26 7.89 -22.82
C GLY A 25 -10.46 8.58 -21.71
N ARG A 26 -11.12 9.23 -20.74
CA ARG A 26 -10.48 9.90 -19.60
C ARG A 26 -11.09 9.48 -18.28
N THR A 27 -10.26 9.29 -17.27
CA THR A 27 -10.69 8.94 -15.91
C THR A 27 -10.89 10.19 -15.06
N TRP A 28 -11.96 10.18 -14.25
CA TRP A 28 -12.37 11.25 -13.34
C TRP A 28 -12.75 10.67 -11.98
N ILE A 29 -12.69 11.49 -10.94
CA ILE A 29 -13.30 11.15 -9.65
C ILE A 29 -14.82 11.35 -9.74
N ALA A 30 -15.57 10.25 -9.70
CA ALA A 30 -17.02 10.21 -9.82
C ALA A 30 -17.73 10.09 -8.47
N GLY A 31 -16.98 9.94 -7.39
CA GLY A 31 -17.49 9.93 -6.02
C GLY A 31 -16.34 10.06 -5.03
N GLN A 32 -16.53 10.86 -3.99
CA GLN A 32 -15.59 11.01 -2.90
C GLN A 32 -16.33 11.21 -1.57
N LEU A 33 -15.85 10.53 -0.55
CA LEU A 33 -16.19 10.76 0.85
C LEU A 33 -14.86 10.70 1.60
N THR A 34 -14.41 11.82 2.16
CA THR A 34 -13.11 11.92 2.84
C THR A 34 -13.31 12.65 4.17
N PRO A 35 -13.90 11.99 5.17
CA PRO A 35 -13.98 12.55 6.52
C PRO A 35 -12.59 12.64 7.13
N HIS A 36 -12.40 13.55 8.09
CA HIS A 36 -11.18 13.61 8.88
C HIS A 36 -10.81 12.22 9.43
N PRO A 37 -9.57 11.75 9.29
CA PRO A 37 -8.38 12.53 8.88
C PRO A 37 -8.08 12.49 7.37
N PHE A 38 -8.89 11.83 6.55
CA PHE A 38 -8.62 11.69 5.11
C PHE A 38 -8.76 13.03 4.38
N HIS A 39 -7.75 13.37 3.60
CA HIS A 39 -7.75 14.50 2.68
C HIS A 39 -7.19 14.05 1.32
N VAL A 40 -7.67 14.64 0.23
CA VAL A 40 -7.21 14.29 -1.12
C VAL A 40 -6.95 15.52 -1.95
N THR A 41 -5.94 15.45 -2.84
CA THR A 41 -5.73 16.49 -3.84
C THR A 41 -6.78 16.39 -4.96
N ARG A 42 -6.93 17.47 -5.72
CA ARG A 42 -7.68 17.41 -6.99
C ARG A 42 -6.96 16.42 -7.92
N PRO A 43 -7.66 15.45 -8.55
CA PRO A 43 -7.04 14.56 -9.50
C PRO A 43 -6.37 15.32 -10.64
N PHE A 44 -5.14 14.93 -10.97
CA PHE A 44 -4.32 15.54 -12.02
C PHE A 44 -3.79 14.46 -12.97
N ARG A 45 -3.12 14.89 -14.03
CA ARG A 45 -2.55 14.02 -15.06
C ARG A 45 -1.07 14.32 -15.18
N VAL A 46 -0.28 13.27 -15.36
CA VAL A 46 1.17 13.39 -15.53
C VAL A 46 1.49 12.96 -16.95
N GLU A 47 2.31 13.75 -17.63
CA GLU A 47 2.83 13.38 -18.95
C GLU A 47 3.62 12.06 -18.85
N GLY A 48 3.37 11.13 -19.77
CA GLY A 48 3.95 9.79 -19.76
C GLY A 48 3.15 8.74 -18.98
N ASP A 49 2.16 9.13 -18.18
CA ASP A 49 1.23 8.16 -17.58
C ASP A 49 0.36 7.47 -18.68
N PRO A 50 -0.19 6.28 -18.40
CA PRO A 50 -1.18 5.65 -19.27
C PRO A 50 -2.29 6.61 -19.70
N ALA A 51 -2.68 6.54 -20.98
CA ALA A 51 -3.63 7.47 -21.58
C ALA A 51 -4.92 7.59 -20.76
N GLY A 52 -5.30 8.83 -20.42
CA GLY A 52 -6.52 9.11 -19.67
C GLY A 52 -6.47 8.77 -18.17
N MET A 53 -5.32 8.34 -17.63
CA MET A 53 -5.18 8.01 -16.21
C MET A 53 -5.34 9.24 -15.31
N ALA A 54 -6.05 9.06 -14.18
CA ALA A 54 -6.11 10.06 -13.12
C ALA A 54 -5.09 9.73 -12.02
N THR A 55 -4.23 10.68 -11.68
CA THR A 55 -3.37 10.61 -10.49
C THR A 55 -4.02 11.39 -9.35
N LEU A 56 -3.99 10.83 -8.13
CA LEU A 56 -4.44 11.49 -6.91
C LEU A 56 -3.44 11.26 -5.77
N TYR A 57 -3.21 12.30 -4.97
CA TYR A 57 -2.47 12.18 -3.72
C TYR A 57 -3.44 12.13 -2.54
N LEU A 58 -3.35 11.05 -1.78
CA LEU A 58 -3.99 10.88 -0.49
C LEU A 58 -3.11 11.51 0.59
N GLN A 59 -3.73 12.28 1.48
CA GLN A 59 -3.09 13.00 2.56
C GLN A 59 -3.82 12.68 3.87
N SER A 60 -3.10 12.81 4.98
CA SER A 60 -3.71 12.85 6.30
C SER A 60 -3.69 14.29 6.81
N SER A 61 -4.80 14.75 7.36
CA SER A 61 -4.85 16.00 8.13
C SER A 61 -4.53 15.79 9.62
N SER A 62 -4.16 14.57 10.03
CA SER A 62 -3.65 14.26 11.38
C SER A 62 -2.12 14.26 11.43
N GLY A 63 -1.54 14.40 12.63
CA GLY A 63 -0.10 14.27 12.86
C GLY A 63 0.43 12.81 12.90
N GLY A 64 -0.37 11.84 12.49
CA GLY A 64 -0.08 10.41 12.57
C GLY A 64 -1.29 9.59 12.98
N LEU A 65 -1.05 8.30 13.21
CA LEU A 65 -2.03 7.34 13.69
C LEU A 65 -1.75 6.98 15.15
N TYR A 66 -2.80 6.85 15.94
CA TYR A 66 -2.75 6.59 17.37
C TYR A 66 -3.46 5.28 17.73
N GLY A 67 -3.22 4.79 18.96
CA GLY A 67 -3.62 3.45 19.40
C GLY A 67 -5.09 3.08 19.22
N ASP A 68 -6.00 4.04 19.12
CA ASP A 68 -7.44 3.74 18.93
C ASP A 68 -7.95 4.19 17.55
N ASP A 69 -7.08 4.53 16.60
CA ASP A 69 -7.54 4.86 15.25
C ASP A 69 -8.04 3.60 14.52
N ASP A 70 -9.28 3.63 14.04
CA ASP A 70 -9.85 2.62 13.12
C ASP A 70 -10.24 3.31 11.80
N LEU A 71 -9.34 3.24 10.83
CA LEU A 71 -9.49 3.89 9.53
C LEU A 71 -9.77 2.87 8.43
N SER A 72 -10.72 3.20 7.56
CA SER A 72 -11.05 2.41 6.37
C SER A 72 -11.06 3.27 5.13
N LEU A 73 -10.44 2.80 4.06
CA LEU A 73 -10.39 3.45 2.75
C LEU A 73 -10.88 2.45 1.68
N ALA A 74 -11.91 2.82 0.94
CA ALA A 74 -12.34 2.07 -0.24
C ALA A 74 -11.97 2.86 -1.51
N ILE A 75 -11.30 2.20 -2.46
CA ILE A 75 -10.96 2.77 -3.76
C ILE A 75 -11.52 1.87 -4.84
N THR A 76 -12.41 2.42 -5.66
CA THR A 76 -13.00 1.71 -6.80
C THR A 76 -12.57 2.40 -8.09
N ALA A 77 -11.87 1.68 -8.97
CA ALA A 77 -11.75 2.01 -10.37
C ALA A 77 -12.85 1.26 -11.13
N GLU A 78 -13.86 1.98 -11.63
CA GLU A 78 -14.92 1.37 -12.45
C GLU A 78 -14.36 0.78 -13.75
N ALA A 79 -15.18 0.03 -14.50
CA ALA A 79 -14.76 -0.62 -15.73
C ALA A 79 -14.05 0.36 -16.70
N GLY A 80 -12.89 -0.06 -17.21
CA GLY A 80 -12.03 0.74 -18.10
C GLY A 80 -11.40 1.99 -17.49
N ALA A 81 -11.60 2.29 -16.20
CA ALA A 81 -10.95 3.42 -15.54
C ALA A 81 -9.48 3.12 -15.26
N ALA A 82 -8.64 4.15 -15.35
CA ALA A 82 -7.24 4.10 -14.98
C ALA A 82 -6.96 5.12 -13.87
N ALA A 83 -6.55 4.65 -12.70
CA ALA A 83 -6.28 5.50 -11.54
C ALA A 83 -4.98 5.11 -10.84
N HIS A 84 -4.16 6.12 -10.52
CA HIS A 84 -3.00 5.99 -9.65
C HIS A 84 -3.22 6.81 -8.38
N VAL A 85 -3.28 6.13 -7.25
CA VAL A 85 -3.45 6.72 -5.93
C VAL A 85 -2.18 6.44 -5.13
N THR A 86 -1.50 7.50 -4.72
CA THR A 86 -0.33 7.43 -3.83
C THR A 86 -0.51 8.43 -2.69
N THR A 87 0.36 8.42 -1.70
CA THR A 87 0.37 9.42 -0.63
C THR A 87 1.41 10.49 -0.87
N GLN A 88 1.28 11.63 -0.19
CA GLN A 88 2.29 12.68 -0.23
C GLN A 88 3.41 12.47 0.80
N ALA A 89 3.12 11.75 1.89
CA ALA A 89 4.06 11.48 2.96
C ALA A 89 3.72 10.17 3.68
N SER A 90 4.72 9.60 4.34
CA SER A 90 4.58 8.46 5.24
C SER A 90 3.64 8.78 6.40
N ALA A 91 2.76 7.82 6.73
CA ALA A 91 1.99 7.87 7.96
C ALA A 91 2.87 7.37 9.13
N VAL A 92 3.00 8.18 10.18
CA VAL A 92 3.65 7.78 11.43
C VAL A 92 2.62 7.10 12.33
N VAL A 93 2.93 5.90 12.81
CA VAL A 93 2.14 5.19 13.82
C VAL A 93 2.80 5.40 15.18
N HIS A 94 2.10 6.10 16.05
CA HIS A 94 2.56 6.45 17.39
C HIS A 94 2.35 5.29 18.38
N HIS A 95 2.93 5.42 19.56
CA HIS A 95 2.76 4.49 20.67
C HIS A 95 1.28 4.20 20.95
N ALA A 96 0.90 2.93 21.05
CA ALA A 96 -0.51 2.54 21.13
C ALA A 96 -1.15 2.75 22.51
N ARG A 97 -0.33 2.83 23.58
CA ARG A 97 -0.77 3.10 24.97
C ARG A 97 -1.87 2.13 25.46
N GLY A 98 -1.76 0.86 25.06
CA GLY A 98 -2.72 -0.19 25.38
C GLY A 98 -3.78 -0.46 24.30
N GLY A 99 -3.92 0.43 23.31
CA GLY A 99 -4.80 0.25 22.15
C GLY A 99 -4.20 -0.58 21.01
N GLU A 100 -4.88 -0.61 19.86
CA GLU A 100 -4.40 -1.14 18.57
C GLU A 100 -4.87 -0.25 17.39
N THR A 101 -3.93 0.35 16.66
CA THR A 101 -4.21 1.11 15.44
C THR A 101 -4.64 0.16 14.32
N ARG A 102 -5.73 0.47 13.61
CA ARG A 102 -6.28 -0.35 12.52
C ARG A 102 -6.40 0.45 11.24
N GLN A 103 -5.81 -0.05 10.16
CA GLN A 103 -6.01 0.47 8.81
C GLN A 103 -6.57 -0.62 7.90
N ARG A 104 -7.64 -0.29 7.17
CA ARG A 104 -8.25 -1.20 6.19
C ARG A 104 -8.34 -0.52 4.84
N VAL A 105 -7.78 -1.16 3.82
CA VAL A 105 -7.91 -0.70 2.43
C VAL A 105 -8.68 -1.74 1.64
N THR A 106 -9.73 -1.32 0.94
CA THR A 106 -10.45 -2.13 -0.03
C THR A 106 -10.23 -1.54 -1.42
N LEU A 107 -9.73 -2.35 -2.34
CA LEU A 107 -9.42 -1.98 -3.71
C LEU A 107 -10.33 -2.77 -4.65
N GLU A 108 -11.00 -2.08 -5.56
CA GLU A 108 -11.82 -2.71 -6.59
C GLU A 108 -11.37 -2.20 -7.96
N ALA A 109 -10.78 -3.09 -8.75
CA ALA A 109 -10.49 -2.83 -10.16
C ALA A 109 -11.58 -3.50 -10.98
N GLY A 110 -12.48 -2.71 -11.57
CA GLY A 110 -13.51 -3.19 -12.49
C GLY A 110 -12.92 -3.75 -13.78
N ASP A 111 -13.75 -4.36 -14.62
CA ASP A 111 -13.29 -5.01 -15.86
C ASP A 111 -12.46 -4.06 -16.74
N GLY A 112 -11.29 -4.53 -17.19
CA GLY A 112 -10.34 -3.76 -17.98
C GLY A 112 -9.71 -2.54 -17.27
N ALA A 113 -10.01 -2.29 -15.99
CA ALA A 113 -9.47 -1.16 -15.25
C ALA A 113 -7.97 -1.32 -14.98
N LEU A 114 -7.29 -0.19 -14.77
CA LEU A 114 -5.94 -0.13 -14.21
C LEU A 114 -6.02 0.61 -12.88
N LEU A 115 -5.74 -0.09 -11.78
CA LEU A 115 -5.69 0.50 -10.45
C LEU A 115 -4.29 0.37 -9.88
N GLU A 116 -3.67 1.50 -9.56
CA GLU A 116 -2.40 1.53 -8.86
C GLU A 116 -2.60 2.19 -7.50
N PHE A 117 -2.35 1.46 -6.42
CA PHE A 117 -2.36 1.98 -5.05
C PHE A 117 -0.97 1.83 -4.46
N CYS A 118 -0.23 2.94 -4.45
CA CYS A 118 1.19 2.95 -4.11
C CYS A 118 1.48 3.94 -2.97
N PRO A 119 0.98 3.72 -1.74
CA PRO A 119 1.26 4.60 -0.61
C PRO A 119 2.74 4.60 -0.23
N ASP A 120 3.18 5.66 0.42
CA ASP A 120 4.47 5.72 1.11
C ASP A 120 4.48 4.74 2.29
N PRO A 121 5.67 4.25 2.71
CA PRO A 121 5.79 3.36 3.85
C PRO A 121 5.19 3.94 5.13
N VAL A 122 4.57 3.10 5.97
CA VAL A 122 4.24 3.49 7.35
C VAL A 122 5.51 3.48 8.21
N ILE A 123 5.60 4.42 9.15
CA ILE A 123 6.71 4.53 10.11
C ILE A 123 6.20 4.09 11.47
N LEU A 124 6.73 3.00 12.01
CA LEU A 124 6.36 2.45 13.31
C LEU A 124 7.28 3.02 14.39
N PHE A 125 6.74 3.85 15.28
CA PHE A 125 7.45 4.33 16.46
C PHE A 125 7.47 3.31 17.59
N SER A 126 8.31 3.57 18.59
CA SER A 126 8.40 2.82 19.84
C SER A 126 7.01 2.58 20.46
N GLY A 127 6.71 1.31 20.78
CA GLY A 127 5.39 0.85 21.27
C GLY A 127 4.21 1.01 20.32
N ALA A 128 4.43 1.28 19.02
CA ALA A 128 3.36 1.26 18.02
C ALA A 128 2.79 -0.14 17.82
N ARG A 129 1.46 -0.23 17.70
CA ARG A 129 0.74 -1.48 17.46
C ARG A 129 -0.19 -1.32 16.28
N LEU A 130 0.21 -1.83 15.11
CA LEU A 130 -0.51 -1.67 13.86
C LEU A 130 -1.09 -2.99 13.36
N ARG A 131 -2.39 -2.98 13.04
CA ARG A 131 -3.02 -3.95 12.15
C ARG A 131 -3.41 -3.27 10.85
N GLN A 132 -2.71 -3.61 9.77
CA GLN A 132 -3.07 -3.19 8.43
C GLN A 132 -3.60 -4.35 7.60
N SER A 133 -4.66 -4.09 6.84
CA SER A 133 -5.22 -5.08 5.93
C SER A 133 -5.59 -4.46 4.60
N VAL A 134 -5.19 -5.11 3.50
CA VAL A 134 -5.60 -4.77 2.14
C VAL A 134 -6.43 -5.91 1.58
N ARG A 135 -7.58 -5.58 0.99
CA ARG A 135 -8.45 -6.50 0.26
C ARG A 135 -8.63 -5.97 -1.15
N ALA A 136 -8.24 -6.74 -2.15
CA ALA A 136 -8.37 -6.35 -3.54
C ALA A 136 -9.24 -7.34 -4.31
N ARG A 137 -10.12 -6.78 -5.16
CA ARG A 137 -10.96 -7.52 -6.10
C ARG A 137 -10.65 -7.06 -7.52
N VAL A 138 -10.29 -7.99 -8.38
CA VAL A 138 -9.79 -7.74 -9.75
C VAL A 138 -10.76 -8.31 -10.78
N GLY A 139 -11.33 -7.43 -11.61
CA GLY A 139 -12.23 -7.77 -12.70
C GLY A 139 -11.54 -8.42 -13.89
N ALA A 140 -12.33 -8.84 -14.87
CA ALA A 140 -11.80 -9.48 -16.07
C ALA A 140 -10.92 -8.51 -16.87
N GLY A 141 -9.69 -8.93 -17.19
CA GLY A 141 -8.72 -8.08 -17.90
C GLY A 141 -8.25 -6.86 -17.11
N ALA A 142 -8.64 -6.72 -15.84
CA ALA A 142 -8.19 -5.64 -14.99
C ALA A 142 -6.74 -5.86 -14.54
N ARG A 143 -6.06 -4.76 -14.22
CA ARG A 143 -4.67 -4.74 -13.76
C ARG A 143 -4.59 -3.97 -12.45
N LEU A 144 -3.90 -4.55 -11.47
CA LEU A 144 -3.70 -3.97 -10.15
C LEU A 144 -2.21 -3.92 -9.85
N ILE A 145 -1.72 -2.76 -9.40
CA ILE A 145 -0.43 -2.63 -8.71
C ILE A 145 -0.72 -2.13 -7.30
N LEU A 146 -0.22 -2.85 -6.30
CA LEU A 146 -0.36 -2.54 -4.88
C LEU A 146 1.02 -2.53 -4.23
N THR A 147 1.33 -1.48 -3.46
CA THR A 147 2.49 -1.49 -2.56
C THR A 147 2.06 -1.45 -1.09
N ASP A 148 2.77 -2.19 -0.25
CA ASP A 148 2.63 -2.15 1.22
C ASP A 148 4.06 -2.20 1.80
N ALA A 149 4.37 -1.28 2.70
CA ALA A 149 5.69 -1.16 3.27
C ALA A 149 5.65 -0.54 4.67
N ALA A 150 6.60 -0.95 5.51
CA ALA A 150 6.76 -0.46 6.87
C ALA A 150 8.25 -0.30 7.20
N LEU A 151 8.57 0.70 8.02
CA LEU A 151 9.88 0.80 8.67
C LEU A 151 9.75 1.07 10.16
N ALA A 152 10.67 0.51 10.93
CA ALA A 152 10.82 0.82 12.34
C ALA A 152 11.68 2.09 12.51
N HIS A 153 11.22 3.03 13.34
CA HIS A 153 11.97 4.22 13.68
C HIS A 153 11.81 4.53 15.17
N ASP A 154 12.93 4.75 15.86
CA ASP A 154 12.92 5.20 17.25
C ASP A 154 13.40 6.66 17.32
N PRO A 155 12.48 7.62 17.43
CA PRO A 155 12.84 9.05 17.40
C PRO A 155 13.66 9.48 18.62
N ASP A 156 13.55 8.75 19.74
CA ASP A 156 14.22 9.07 21.00
C ASP A 156 15.60 8.40 21.14
N GLY A 157 15.93 7.47 20.22
CA GLY A 157 17.20 6.72 20.26
C GLY A 157 17.34 5.80 21.47
N ALA A 158 16.24 5.52 22.19
CA ALA A 158 16.18 4.65 23.36
C ALA A 158 16.35 3.15 23.04
N ARG A 159 16.46 2.80 21.75
CA ARG A 159 16.44 1.43 21.21
C ARG A 159 15.16 0.69 21.59
N ALA A 160 14.06 1.42 21.74
CA ALA A 160 12.77 0.85 22.07
C ALA A 160 12.10 0.33 20.77
N PRO A 161 11.66 -0.93 20.73
CA PRO A 161 10.97 -1.46 19.55
C PRO A 161 9.52 -0.94 19.50
N PHE A 162 8.92 -1.00 18.30
CA PHE A 162 7.45 -1.01 18.20
C PHE A 162 6.88 -2.26 18.90
N ASP A 163 5.59 -2.28 19.22
CA ASP A 163 4.95 -3.45 19.85
C ASP A 163 4.73 -4.57 18.82
N ARG A 164 3.89 -4.32 17.82
CA ARG A 164 3.46 -5.34 16.85
C ARG A 164 3.07 -4.74 15.50
N LEU A 165 3.42 -5.45 14.44
CA LEU A 165 2.91 -5.23 13.09
C LEU A 165 2.19 -6.50 12.61
N LEU A 166 0.94 -6.35 12.20
CA LEU A 166 0.21 -7.35 11.42
C LEU A 166 -0.12 -6.74 10.05
N SER A 167 0.40 -7.36 8.99
CA SER A 167 0.02 -7.07 7.60
C SER A 167 -0.74 -8.25 6.99
N ASP A 168 -1.83 -7.95 6.30
CA ASP A 168 -2.72 -8.94 5.69
C ASP A 168 -3.21 -8.42 4.32
N ILE A 169 -2.67 -8.96 3.24
CA ILE A 169 -3.06 -8.66 1.87
C ILE A 169 -3.80 -9.87 1.30
N ALA A 170 -5.02 -9.65 0.79
CA ALA A 170 -5.73 -10.67 0.02
C ALA A 170 -6.19 -10.09 -1.32
N VAL A 171 -5.89 -10.80 -2.40
CA VAL A 171 -6.30 -10.46 -3.77
C VAL A 171 -7.19 -11.58 -4.30
N THR A 172 -8.33 -11.20 -4.86
CA THR A 172 -9.34 -12.10 -5.42
C THR A 172 -9.74 -11.64 -6.82
N GLU A 173 -10.27 -12.57 -7.61
CA GLU A 173 -11.03 -12.22 -8.80
C GLU A 173 -12.39 -11.64 -8.44
N ALA A 174 -13.06 -11.00 -9.40
CA ALA A 174 -14.46 -10.58 -9.25
C ALA A 174 -15.41 -11.75 -8.91
N SER A 175 -15.07 -12.97 -9.31
CA SER A 175 -15.80 -14.21 -8.97
C SER A 175 -15.68 -14.62 -7.49
N GLY A 176 -14.75 -14.01 -6.74
CA GLY A 176 -14.39 -14.40 -5.38
C GLY A 176 -13.28 -15.46 -5.29
N ARG A 177 -12.77 -15.97 -6.43
CA ARG A 177 -11.64 -16.90 -6.45
C ARG A 177 -10.38 -16.23 -5.87
N PRO A 178 -9.69 -16.83 -4.88
CA PRO A 178 -8.46 -16.27 -4.32
C PRO A 178 -7.30 -16.37 -5.32
N LEU A 179 -6.60 -15.26 -5.53
CA LEU A 179 -5.39 -15.18 -6.35
C LEU A 179 -4.12 -15.17 -5.48
N LEU A 180 -4.16 -14.39 -4.40
CA LEU A 180 -3.06 -14.24 -3.44
C LEU A 180 -3.61 -14.03 -2.03
N ILE A 181 -2.98 -14.66 -1.05
CA ILE A 181 -3.11 -14.31 0.36
C ILE A 181 -1.68 -14.18 0.89
N ASP A 182 -1.38 -13.02 1.44
CA ASP A 182 -0.15 -12.75 2.18
C ASP A 182 -0.50 -12.26 3.57
N ARG A 183 0.05 -12.92 4.59
CA ARG A 183 -0.16 -12.55 5.98
C ARG A 183 1.15 -12.68 6.74
N ALA A 184 1.53 -11.59 7.38
CA ALA A 184 2.69 -11.52 8.23
C ALA A 184 2.31 -10.89 9.56
N GLU A 185 2.89 -11.42 10.63
CA GLU A 185 2.81 -10.85 11.96
C GLU A 185 4.19 -10.91 12.59
N VAL A 186 4.62 -9.81 13.19
CA VAL A 186 5.93 -9.69 13.81
C VAL A 186 5.85 -8.71 14.98
N SER A 187 6.44 -9.11 16.11
CA SER A 187 6.68 -8.22 17.24
C SER A 187 7.89 -7.34 16.93
N GLY A 188 7.95 -6.12 17.48
CA GLY A 188 9.15 -5.32 17.30
C GLY A 188 10.39 -5.91 17.97
N ALA A 189 10.21 -6.73 19.01
CA ALA A 189 11.29 -7.48 19.65
C ALA A 189 11.92 -8.52 18.70
N ASP A 190 11.12 -9.14 17.83
CA ASP A 190 11.60 -10.14 16.86
C ASP A 190 12.00 -9.52 15.51
N TRP A 191 11.73 -8.23 15.28
CA TRP A 191 11.91 -7.61 13.97
C TRP A 191 13.29 -7.84 13.37
N ALA A 192 14.35 -7.52 14.12
CA ALA A 192 15.72 -7.66 13.64
C ALA A 192 16.09 -9.11 13.29
N THR A 193 15.60 -10.11 14.04
CA THR A 193 15.88 -11.52 13.73
C THR A 193 15.16 -11.97 12.46
N ARG A 194 13.93 -11.46 12.25
CA ARG A 194 13.09 -11.78 11.09
C ARG A 194 13.51 -11.06 9.81
N THR A 195 14.17 -9.91 9.91
CA THR A 195 14.59 -9.09 8.77
C THR A 195 16.10 -9.10 8.53
N GLY A 196 16.87 -9.93 9.24
CA GLY A 196 18.33 -9.93 9.14
C GLY A 196 18.96 -8.58 9.53
N GLY A 197 18.36 -7.91 10.52
CA GLY A 197 18.79 -6.62 11.05
C GLY A 197 18.30 -5.39 10.28
N ARG A 198 17.59 -5.58 9.16
CA ARG A 198 17.13 -4.46 8.31
C ARG A 198 15.87 -3.80 8.90
N PRO A 199 15.84 -2.47 9.06
CA PRO A 199 14.71 -1.78 9.70
C PRO A 199 13.48 -1.63 8.80
N CYS A 200 13.60 -1.91 7.50
CA CYS A 200 12.58 -1.63 6.50
C CYS A 200 12.13 -2.91 5.77
N VAL A 201 10.82 -3.04 5.56
CA VAL A 201 10.21 -4.09 4.72
C VAL A 201 9.30 -3.45 3.68
N GLY A 202 9.26 -4.03 2.48
CA GLY A 202 8.38 -3.58 1.40
C GLY A 202 7.89 -4.74 0.56
N THR A 203 6.69 -4.58 0.00
CA THR A 203 6.03 -5.53 -0.87
C THR A 203 5.44 -4.79 -2.06
N VAL A 204 5.59 -5.36 -3.26
CA VAL A 204 4.87 -4.97 -4.47
C VAL A 204 4.07 -6.18 -4.93
N VAL A 205 2.76 -6.04 -5.05
CA VAL A 205 1.86 -7.04 -5.62
C VAL A 205 1.34 -6.54 -6.95
N VAL A 206 1.39 -7.40 -7.96
CA VAL A 206 0.85 -7.14 -9.28
C VAL A 206 -0.15 -8.24 -9.63
N ALA A 207 -1.36 -7.87 -10.06
CA ALA A 207 -2.36 -8.80 -10.55
C ALA A 207 -2.86 -8.39 -11.94
N GLY A 208 -3.06 -9.37 -12.82
CA GLY A 208 -3.37 -9.16 -14.23
C GLY A 208 -2.14 -8.99 -15.12
N GLY A 209 -2.34 -9.01 -16.44
CA GLY A 209 -1.27 -8.93 -17.43
C GLY A 209 -0.49 -10.24 -17.62
N GLU A 210 0.60 -10.18 -18.39
CA GLU A 210 1.48 -11.32 -18.63
C GLU A 210 2.46 -11.47 -17.45
N THR A 211 2.25 -12.51 -16.63
CA THR A 211 2.94 -12.66 -15.34
C THR A 211 4.45 -12.86 -15.51
N ALA A 212 4.90 -13.56 -16.55
CA ALA A 212 6.32 -13.81 -16.74
C ALA A 212 7.07 -12.50 -17.07
N ALA A 213 6.50 -11.64 -17.92
CA ALA A 213 7.03 -10.33 -18.23
C ALA A 213 7.09 -9.42 -16.99
N VAL A 214 6.05 -9.43 -16.15
CA VAL A 214 6.03 -8.66 -14.90
C VAL A 214 7.12 -9.15 -13.94
N VAL A 215 7.27 -10.47 -13.77
CA VAL A 215 8.32 -11.05 -12.91
C VAL A 215 9.71 -10.68 -13.42
N ALA A 216 9.95 -10.79 -14.74
CA ALA A 216 11.22 -10.43 -15.35
C ALA A 216 11.54 -8.95 -15.12
N ALA A 217 10.57 -8.06 -15.34
CA ALA A 217 10.73 -6.62 -15.11
C ALA A 217 11.03 -6.29 -13.63
N LEU A 218 10.31 -6.91 -12.70
CA LEU A 218 10.53 -6.73 -11.26
C LEU A 218 11.92 -7.22 -10.82
N ARG A 219 12.37 -8.38 -11.32
CA ARG A 219 13.71 -8.89 -11.03
C ARG A 219 14.79 -7.94 -11.55
N ALA A 220 14.71 -7.58 -12.82
CA ALA A 220 15.67 -6.66 -13.43
C ALA A 220 15.74 -5.32 -12.68
N ALA A 221 14.60 -4.76 -12.27
CA ALA A 221 14.56 -3.50 -11.54
C ALA A 221 15.16 -3.58 -10.12
N LEU A 222 14.93 -4.70 -9.42
CA LEU A 222 15.35 -4.89 -8.03
C LEU A 222 16.76 -5.49 -7.88
N GLU A 223 17.32 -6.09 -8.94
CA GLU A 223 18.71 -6.55 -8.99
C GLU A 223 19.72 -5.39 -9.04
N THR A 224 19.28 -4.18 -9.38
CA THR A 224 20.17 -3.01 -9.58
C THR A 224 20.79 -2.42 -8.31
N ASP A 225 20.55 -3.00 -7.13
CA ASP A 225 21.14 -2.54 -5.88
C ASP A 225 22.59 -3.03 -5.69
N ALA A 226 23.50 -2.44 -6.47
CA ALA A 226 24.93 -2.71 -6.41
C ALA A 226 25.56 -2.41 -5.03
N ALA A 227 24.91 -1.59 -4.20
CA ALA A 227 25.37 -1.25 -2.85
C ALA A 227 24.94 -2.28 -1.79
N GLY A 228 24.06 -3.23 -2.14
CA GLY A 228 23.51 -4.21 -1.21
C GLY A 228 22.57 -3.60 -0.16
N GLU A 229 22.07 -2.39 -0.39
CA GLU A 229 21.20 -1.66 0.54
C GLU A 229 19.83 -2.31 0.66
N THR A 230 19.45 -3.18 -0.28
CA THR A 230 18.16 -3.86 -0.41
C THR A 230 18.38 -5.32 -0.78
N TYR A 231 17.77 -6.21 0.00
CA TYR A 231 17.65 -7.62 -0.31
C TYR A 231 16.24 -7.88 -0.86
N ALA A 232 16.11 -8.37 -2.09
CA ALA A 232 14.82 -8.54 -2.75
C ALA A 232 14.61 -9.96 -3.27
N GLY A 233 13.35 -10.39 -3.33
CA GLY A 233 12.92 -11.63 -3.94
C GLY A 233 11.62 -11.44 -4.73
N VAL A 234 11.52 -12.07 -5.91
CA VAL A 234 10.35 -11.96 -6.80
C VAL A 234 9.84 -13.35 -7.17
N SER A 235 8.54 -13.57 -6.96
CA SER A 235 7.80 -14.79 -7.30
C SER A 235 6.62 -14.48 -8.22
N GLY A 236 6.31 -15.39 -9.13
CA GLY A 236 5.15 -15.32 -10.02
C GLY A 236 4.29 -16.57 -9.95
N PHE A 237 2.99 -16.39 -10.09
CA PHE A 237 1.96 -17.43 -10.10
C PHE A 237 1.18 -17.31 -11.41
N ALA A 238 1.75 -17.79 -12.52
CA ALA A 238 1.23 -17.56 -13.86
C ALA A 238 -0.23 -18.02 -14.03
N GLU A 239 -0.59 -19.19 -13.47
CA GLU A 239 -1.96 -19.73 -13.51
C GLU A 239 -3.00 -18.84 -12.79
N ARG A 240 -2.53 -17.93 -11.93
CA ARG A 240 -3.36 -17.00 -11.15
C ARG A 240 -3.20 -15.56 -11.63
N GLY A 241 -2.33 -15.30 -12.60
CA GLY A 241 -2.07 -13.95 -13.10
C GLY A 241 -1.52 -13.00 -12.03
N VAL A 242 -0.69 -13.47 -11.09
CA VAL A 242 -0.15 -12.65 -9.99
C VAL A 242 1.37 -12.74 -9.89
N ALA A 243 2.02 -11.62 -9.65
CA ALA A 243 3.40 -11.53 -9.22
C ALA A 243 3.52 -10.81 -7.87
N ILE A 244 4.50 -11.20 -7.06
CA ILE A 244 4.82 -10.55 -5.79
C ILE A 244 6.33 -10.35 -5.70
N ALA A 245 6.75 -9.14 -5.37
CA ALA A 245 8.11 -8.82 -4.95
C ALA A 245 8.10 -8.44 -3.48
N ARG A 246 9.10 -8.92 -2.74
CA ARG A 246 9.37 -8.50 -1.36
C ARG A 246 10.79 -8.04 -1.24
N PHE A 247 11.02 -7.07 -0.37
CA PHE A 247 12.37 -6.61 -0.09
C PHE A 247 12.54 -6.09 1.33
N LEU A 248 13.77 -6.23 1.81
CA LEU A 248 14.28 -5.75 3.08
C LEU A 248 15.32 -4.67 2.80
N SER A 249 15.19 -3.46 3.35
CA SER A 249 16.08 -2.33 3.03
C SER A 249 16.80 -1.80 4.26
N ALA A 250 18.00 -1.25 4.05
CA ALA A 250 18.87 -0.72 5.11
C ALA A 250 18.26 0.52 5.79
N ASP A 251 17.51 1.33 5.05
CA ASP A 251 16.84 2.53 5.55
C ASP A 251 15.61 2.90 4.68
N GLY A 252 14.93 3.98 5.08
CA GLY A 252 13.74 4.47 4.38
C GLY A 252 14.01 5.03 2.98
N ALA A 253 15.22 5.51 2.69
CA ALA A 253 15.57 6.01 1.36
C ALA A 253 15.76 4.84 0.38
N ALA A 254 16.49 3.80 0.78
CA ALA A 254 16.62 2.55 0.05
C ALA A 254 15.25 1.88 -0.17
N LEU A 255 14.39 1.85 0.86
CA LEU A 255 13.03 1.32 0.76
C LEU A 255 12.21 2.09 -0.28
N THR A 256 12.23 3.42 -0.24
CA THR A 256 11.49 4.29 -1.17
C THR A 256 11.98 4.10 -2.61
N LYS A 257 13.30 3.98 -2.80
CA LYS A 257 13.92 3.69 -4.10
C LYS A 257 13.44 2.34 -4.64
N ALA A 258 13.45 1.29 -3.82
CA ALA A 258 13.01 -0.05 -4.21
C ALA A 258 11.51 -0.09 -4.55
N LEU A 259 10.65 0.55 -3.75
CA LEU A 259 9.20 0.66 -4.04
C LEU A 259 8.95 1.37 -5.37
N ARG A 260 9.63 2.50 -5.60
CA ARG A 260 9.50 3.27 -6.84
C ARG A 260 9.99 2.48 -8.05
N ALA A 261 11.12 1.79 -7.94
CA ALA A 261 11.66 0.95 -9.01
C ALA A 261 10.71 -0.22 -9.34
N GLY A 262 10.22 -0.92 -8.32
CA GLY A 262 9.28 -2.03 -8.49
C GLY A 262 7.96 -1.60 -9.10
N TRP A 263 7.37 -0.49 -8.62
CA TRP A 263 6.16 0.08 -9.21
C TRP A 263 6.38 0.53 -10.67
N ALA A 264 7.47 1.23 -10.96
CA ALA A 264 7.78 1.69 -12.30
C ALA A 264 7.91 0.53 -13.29
N ALA A 265 8.66 -0.50 -12.92
CA ALA A 265 8.86 -1.70 -13.73
C ALA A 265 7.54 -2.47 -13.95
N ALA A 266 6.74 -2.62 -12.89
CA ALA A 266 5.42 -3.25 -13.00
C ALA A 266 4.49 -2.47 -13.94
N ARG A 267 4.44 -1.15 -13.83
CA ARG A 267 3.62 -0.31 -14.72
C ARG A 267 4.05 -0.46 -16.18
N GLU A 268 5.35 -0.37 -16.44
CA GLU A 268 5.88 -0.48 -17.80
C GLU A 268 5.57 -1.86 -18.40
N ALA A 269 5.78 -2.94 -17.64
CA ALA A 269 5.41 -4.30 -18.08
C ALA A 269 3.90 -4.46 -18.36
N LEU A 270 3.03 -3.78 -17.61
CA LEU A 270 1.58 -3.89 -17.74
C LEU A 270 0.96 -2.99 -18.82
N THR A 271 1.64 -1.90 -19.18
CA THR A 271 1.03 -0.81 -19.96
C THR A 271 1.88 -0.33 -21.14
N GLY A 272 3.17 -0.67 -21.16
CA GLY A 272 4.16 -0.09 -22.07
C GLY A 272 4.50 1.38 -21.77
N ALA A 273 3.87 1.99 -20.76
CA ALA A 273 4.12 3.38 -20.37
C ALA A 273 5.13 3.44 -19.23
N ALA A 274 6.21 4.21 -19.42
CA ALA A 274 7.19 4.46 -18.37
C ALA A 274 6.54 5.22 -17.19
N ALA A 275 7.05 5.00 -15.97
CA ALA A 275 6.63 5.80 -14.82
C ALA A 275 7.46 7.08 -14.72
N PRO A 276 6.90 8.26 -15.07
CA PRO A 276 7.64 9.52 -15.02
C PRO A 276 8.09 9.83 -13.58
N ALA A 277 9.21 10.55 -13.45
CA ALA A 277 9.65 11.03 -12.15
C ALA A 277 8.61 11.98 -11.55
N ARG A 278 8.13 11.64 -10.35
CA ARG A 278 7.17 12.45 -9.61
C ARG A 278 7.93 13.23 -8.54
N ARG A 279 7.78 14.55 -8.51
CA ARG A 279 8.16 15.35 -7.35
C ARG A 279 7.04 15.19 -6.32
N LYS A 280 7.39 14.68 -5.14
CA LYS A 280 6.55 14.75 -3.94
C LYS A 280 6.93 15.99 -3.15
#